data_AF-A0ABD5Q4N7-F1
#
_entry.id   AF-A0ABD5Q4N7-F1
#
_cell.length_a   1.000
_cell.length_b   1.000
_cell.length_c   1.000
_cell.angle_alpha   90.00
_cell.angle_beta   90.00
_cell.angle_gamma   90.00
#
_symmetry.space_group_name_H-M   'P 1'
#
loop_
_entity.id
_entity.type
_entity.pdbx_description
1 polymer ?
#
loop_
_entity_poly.entity_id
_entity_poly.type
_entity_poly.pdbx_seq_one_letter_code
_entity_poly.pdbx_strand_id
1 'polypeptide(L)'
;MQPLRSLLDGETTVALFVDGPNVLREEFDVDLDDVRSVAENLGQLSVTRLYLDEHATPALIQAAEARGFEVTITSGDVDVKLAVDATEFALTDGLDVLAVASRDTDFKPVLEKAARNGVRTVAIAPGEHGRSDALRNAAHEAFVVEESGTETGSAAETENGTETE
;
A
#
# COMPACT_ATOMS: atom_id res chain seq x y z
N MET A 1 2.43 1.83 26.19
CA MET A 1 2.88 3.22 26.43
C MET A 1 2.89 3.90 25.09
N GLN A 2 1.98 4.85 24.84
CA GLN A 2 2.10 5.69 23.64
C GLN A 2 3.38 6.54 23.77
N PRO A 3 4.16 6.73 22.70
CA PRO A 3 5.30 7.61 22.76
C PRO A 3 4.84 9.02 23.13
N LEU A 4 5.56 9.64 24.07
CA LEU A 4 5.31 10.98 24.61
C LEU A 4 5.27 12.09 23.53
N ARG A 5 5.64 11.76 22.28
CA ARG A 5 5.70 12.66 21.12
C ARG A 5 4.33 13.07 20.57
N SER A 6 3.29 12.25 20.76
CA SER A 6 1.90 12.62 20.40
C SER A 6 1.38 13.87 21.14
N LEU A 7 2.08 14.34 22.18
CA LEU A 7 1.72 15.52 22.97
C LEU A 7 2.46 16.81 22.54
N LEU A 8 3.33 16.75 21.52
CA LEU A 8 4.13 17.89 21.06
C LEU A 8 3.87 18.14 19.56
N ASP A 9 2.67 18.62 19.21
CA ASP A 9 2.33 19.40 17.98
C ASP A 9 2.99 19.01 16.63
N GLY A 10 3.32 17.74 16.39
CA GLY A 10 3.77 17.23 15.10
C GLY A 10 2.66 16.39 14.46
N GLU A 11 2.39 16.59 13.17
CA GLU A 11 1.54 15.67 12.41
C GLU A 11 2.15 14.26 12.44
N THR A 12 1.32 13.23 12.64
CA THR A 12 1.78 11.83 12.68
C THR A 12 2.55 11.52 11.40
N THR A 13 3.81 11.15 11.51
CA THR A 13 4.66 10.92 10.34
C THR A 13 4.55 9.47 9.88
N VAL A 14 4.19 9.29 8.61
CA VAL A 14 3.88 7.99 8.00
C VAL A 14 4.86 7.71 6.87
N ALA A 15 5.40 6.49 6.83
CA ALA A 15 6.13 5.98 5.68
C ALA A 15 5.36 4.82 5.05
N LEU A 16 5.09 4.95 3.75
CA LEU A 16 4.41 3.94 2.94
C LEU A 16 5.41 3.25 2.01
N PHE A 17 5.49 1.93 2.13
CA PHE A 17 6.30 1.04 1.28
C PHE A 17 5.36 0.09 0.55
N VAL A 18 5.37 0.14 -0.78
CA VAL A 18 4.49 -0.67 -1.63
C VAL A 18 5.30 -1.73 -2.37
N ASP A 19 4.91 -2.98 -2.18
CA ASP A 19 5.41 -4.14 -2.91
C ASP A 19 4.67 -4.25 -4.24
N GLY A 20 5.31 -3.76 -5.31
CA GLY A 20 4.71 -3.72 -6.64
C GLY A 20 4.31 -5.10 -7.18
N PRO A 21 5.20 -6.12 -7.19
CA PRO A 21 4.85 -7.48 -7.63
C PRO A 21 3.68 -8.13 -6.89
N ASN A 22 3.38 -7.69 -5.66
CA ASN A 22 2.23 -8.20 -4.90
C ASN A 22 0.96 -7.34 -5.07
N VAL A 23 1.11 -6.02 -5.12
CA VAL A 23 -0.02 -5.06 -5.19
C VAL A 23 -0.56 -4.92 -6.61
N LEU A 24 0.31 -4.90 -7.62
CA LEU A 24 -0.06 -4.65 -9.02
C LEU A 24 -0.39 -5.93 -9.79
N ARG A 25 -0.70 -7.03 -9.10
CA ARG A 25 -1.11 -8.26 -9.78
C ARG A 25 -2.46 -8.04 -10.45
N GLU A 26 -2.58 -8.52 -11.69
CA GLU A 26 -3.78 -8.40 -12.51
C GLU A 26 -5.05 -8.92 -11.82
N GLU A 27 -4.89 -9.84 -10.86
CA GLU A 27 -5.99 -10.45 -10.11
C GLU A 27 -6.62 -9.54 -9.01
N PHE A 28 -6.05 -8.36 -8.71
CA PHE A 28 -6.57 -7.47 -7.65
C PHE A 28 -7.05 -6.09 -8.10
N ASP A 29 -6.83 -5.70 -9.36
CA ASP A 29 -7.21 -4.39 -9.94
C ASP A 29 -7.18 -3.20 -8.94
N VAL A 30 -6.07 -3.10 -8.21
CA VAL A 30 -5.88 -2.11 -7.13
C VAL A 30 -5.28 -0.83 -7.68
N ASP A 31 -5.91 0.30 -7.37
CA ASP A 31 -5.33 1.61 -7.63
C ASP A 31 -4.30 1.97 -6.54
N LEU A 32 -3.13 2.41 -6.97
CA LEU A 32 -2.10 2.94 -6.08
C LEU A 32 -2.58 4.20 -5.34
N ASP A 33 -3.51 4.96 -5.92
CA ASP A 33 -4.11 6.13 -5.27
C ASP A 33 -4.94 5.72 -4.05
N ASP A 34 -5.62 4.56 -4.08
CA ASP A 34 -6.36 4.05 -2.92
C ASP A 34 -5.42 3.57 -1.81
N VAL A 35 -4.35 2.86 -2.18
CA VAL A 35 -3.29 2.46 -1.24
C VAL A 35 -2.67 3.69 -0.56
N ARG A 36 -2.37 4.73 -1.36
CA ARG A 36 -1.85 6.00 -0.85
C ARG A 36 -2.85 6.69 0.06
N SER A 37 -4.12 6.77 -0.33
CA SER A 37 -5.19 7.40 0.45
C SER A 37 -5.37 6.74 1.81
N VAL A 38 -5.29 5.41 1.89
CA VAL A 38 -5.30 4.68 3.18
C VAL A 38 -4.15 5.16 4.07
N ALA A 39 -2.96 5.35 3.52
CA ALA A 39 -1.80 5.80 4.29
C ALA A 39 -1.89 7.29 4.69
N GLU A 40 -2.43 8.16 3.83
CA GLU A 40 -2.66 9.59 4.14
C GLU A 40 -3.64 9.76 5.31
N ASN A 41 -4.64 8.88 5.42
CA ASN A 41 -5.58 8.89 6.54
C ASN A 41 -4.92 8.53 7.89
N LEU A 42 -3.70 7.98 7.88
CA LEU A 42 -2.92 7.68 9.09
C LEU A 42 -2.10 8.88 9.57
N GLY A 43 -1.81 9.84 8.70
CA GLY A 43 -0.96 11.00 8.97
C GLY A 43 -0.23 11.52 7.74
N GLN A 44 0.73 12.42 7.97
CA GLN A 44 1.54 13.02 6.91
C GLN A 44 2.54 12.02 6.33
N LEU A 45 2.45 11.78 5.02
CA LEU A 45 3.39 10.93 4.29
C LEU A 45 4.76 11.62 4.18
N SER A 46 5.76 11.11 4.91
CA SER A 46 7.15 11.53 4.75
C SER A 46 7.86 10.76 3.66
N VAL A 47 7.46 9.50 3.43
CA VAL A 47 7.97 8.63 2.38
C VAL A 47 6.81 7.87 1.76
N THR A 48 6.81 7.78 0.43
CA THR A 48 5.84 7.00 -0.33
C THR A 48 6.58 6.36 -1.47
N ARG A 49 6.93 5.08 -1.32
CA ARG A 49 7.87 4.41 -2.21
C ARG A 49 7.29 3.13 -2.77
N LEU A 50 7.34 2.99 -4.08
CA LEU A 50 6.92 1.80 -4.82
C LEU A 50 8.15 1.01 -5.25
N TYR A 51 8.18 -0.26 -4.92
CA TYR A 51 9.27 -1.16 -5.26
C TYR A 51 8.88 -2.04 -6.45
N LEU A 52 9.72 -2.05 -7.48
CA LEU A 52 9.50 -2.80 -8.71
C LEU A 52 10.75 -3.60 -9.10
N ASP A 53 10.54 -4.67 -9.84
CA ASP A 53 11.61 -5.43 -10.48
C ASP A 53 12.16 -4.72 -11.74
N GLU A 54 13.27 -5.24 -12.27
CA GLU A 54 13.96 -4.68 -13.43
C GLU A 54 13.17 -4.71 -14.74
N HIS A 55 12.06 -5.45 -14.81
CA HIS A 55 11.19 -5.54 -15.98
C HIS A 55 10.02 -4.53 -15.94
N ALA A 56 9.98 -3.66 -14.93
CA ALA A 56 9.01 -2.57 -14.85
C ALA A 56 8.97 -1.75 -16.14
N THR A 57 7.78 -1.61 -16.71
CA THR A 57 7.62 -0.84 -17.94
C THR A 57 7.79 0.66 -17.68
N PRO A 58 8.35 1.44 -18.64
CA PRO A 58 8.42 2.89 -18.50
C PRO A 58 7.08 3.56 -18.22
N ALA A 59 5.99 3.02 -18.77
CA ALA A 59 4.64 3.52 -18.55
C ALA A 59 4.19 3.35 -17.09
N LEU A 60 4.47 2.18 -16.48
CA LEU A 60 4.16 1.94 -15.07
C LEU A 60 4.94 2.88 -14.15
N ILE A 61 6.24 3.07 -14.43
CA ILE A 61 7.10 3.97 -13.64
C ILE A 61 6.54 5.40 -13.68
N GLN A 62 6.25 5.91 -14.88
CA GLN A 62 5.67 7.26 -15.05
C GLN A 62 4.31 7.39 -14.36
N ALA A 63 3.47 6.36 -14.44
CA ALA A 63 2.16 6.35 -13.81
C ALA A 63 2.25 6.37 -12.27
N ALA A 64 3.25 5.72 -11.69
CA ALA A 64 3.50 5.74 -10.24
C ALA A 64 4.09 7.08 -9.78
N GLU A 65 5.06 7.63 -10.51
CA GLU A 65 5.65 8.95 -10.21
C GLU A 65 4.60 10.07 -10.31
N ALA A 66 3.72 10.01 -11.30
CA ALA A 66 2.61 10.96 -11.44
C ALA A 66 1.63 10.94 -10.25
N ARG A 67 1.53 9.78 -9.56
CA ARG A 67 0.77 9.59 -8.33
C ARG A 67 1.58 9.88 -7.06
N GLY A 68 2.78 10.44 -7.20
CA GLY A 68 3.60 10.89 -6.06
C GLY A 68 4.41 9.78 -5.39
N PHE A 69 4.58 8.62 -6.03
CA PHE A 69 5.48 7.58 -5.54
C PHE A 69 6.91 7.83 -5.98
N GLU A 70 7.86 7.68 -5.06
CA GLU A 70 9.26 7.42 -5.40
C GLU A 70 9.37 5.97 -5.88
N VAL A 71 9.81 5.77 -7.13
CA VAL A 71 9.94 4.43 -7.69
C VAL A 71 11.36 3.90 -7.46
N THR A 72 11.46 2.75 -6.78
CA THR A 72 12.71 2.02 -6.58
C THR A 72 12.72 0.76 -7.42
N ILE A 73 13.66 0.68 -8.36
CA ILE A 73 13.85 -0.48 -9.23
C ILE A 73 15.07 -1.27 -8.78
N THR A 74 14.95 -2.58 -8.71
CA THR A 74 16.06 -3.48 -8.37
C THR A 74 16.13 -4.66 -9.33
N SER A 75 17.34 -5.10 -9.67
CA SER A 75 17.59 -6.37 -10.38
C SER A 75 17.71 -7.56 -9.42
N GLY A 76 17.60 -7.31 -8.11
CA GLY A 76 17.54 -8.34 -7.09
C GLY A 76 16.11 -8.65 -6.68
N ASP A 77 15.98 -9.38 -5.58
CA ASP A 77 14.68 -9.63 -4.96
C ASP A 77 14.08 -8.32 -4.42
N VAL A 78 12.86 -8.02 -4.89
CA VAL A 78 12.11 -6.81 -4.52
C VAL A 78 11.76 -6.81 -3.04
N ASP A 79 11.40 -7.96 -2.49
CA ASP A 79 11.00 -8.12 -1.10
C ASP A 79 12.19 -7.86 -0.17
N VAL A 80 13.37 -8.34 -0.55
CA VAL A 80 14.60 -8.08 0.20
C VAL A 80 14.93 -6.58 0.20
N LYS A 81 14.83 -5.91 -0.95
CA LYS A 81 15.14 -4.48 -1.04
C LYS A 81 14.15 -3.64 -0.23
N LEU A 82 12.86 -3.93 -0.33
CA LEU A 82 11.81 -3.28 0.47
C LEU A 82 12.05 -3.52 1.97
N ALA A 83 12.27 -4.77 2.38
CA ALA A 83 12.47 -5.13 3.78
C ALA A 83 13.67 -4.43 4.42
N VAL A 84 14.78 -4.30 3.68
CA VAL A 84 15.99 -3.57 4.12
C VAL A 84 15.66 -2.10 4.34
N ASP A 85 15.09 -1.43 3.35
CA ASP A 85 14.80 0.01 3.44
C ASP A 85 13.75 0.28 4.53
N ALA A 86 12.67 -0.51 4.60
CA ALA A 86 11.65 -0.37 5.62
C ALA A 86 12.21 -0.57 7.04
N THR A 87 13.16 -1.50 7.21
CA THR A 87 13.85 -1.70 8.49
C THR A 87 14.76 -0.52 8.84
N GLU A 88 15.48 0.04 7.87
CA GLU A 88 16.30 1.25 8.06
C GLU A 88 15.43 2.43 8.51
N PHE A 89 14.29 2.65 7.85
CA PHE A 89 13.34 3.70 8.22
C PHE A 89 12.71 3.47 9.60
N ALA A 90 12.36 2.24 9.93
CA ALA A 90 11.83 1.89 11.25
C ALA A 90 12.83 2.10 12.40
N LEU A 91 14.12 2.22 12.09
CA LEU A 91 15.18 2.50 13.05
C LEU A 91 15.61 3.98 13.06
N THR A 92 15.12 4.77 12.11
CA THR A 92 15.42 6.19 12.00
C THR A 92 14.49 7.00 12.91
N ASP A 93 15.03 7.99 13.60
CA ASP A 93 14.24 8.91 14.43
C ASP A 93 13.24 9.69 13.58
N GLY A 94 11.98 9.75 14.03
CA GLY A 94 10.95 10.60 13.43
C GLY A 94 9.85 9.85 12.66
N LEU A 95 9.91 8.53 12.58
CA LEU A 95 8.82 7.73 12.03
C LEU A 95 7.83 7.30 13.12
N ASP A 96 6.55 7.66 12.97
CA ASP A 96 5.49 7.23 13.88
C ASP A 96 4.78 5.98 13.37
N VAL A 97 4.56 5.90 12.05
CA VAL A 97 3.83 4.81 11.40
C VAL A 97 4.61 4.25 10.22
N LEU A 98 4.83 2.94 10.20
CA LEU A 98 5.30 2.19 9.04
C LEU A 98 4.13 1.43 8.41
N ALA A 99 3.73 1.82 7.20
CA ALA A 99 2.74 1.13 6.40
C ALA A 99 3.44 0.31 5.30
N VAL A 100 3.12 -0.99 5.23
CA VAL A 100 3.57 -1.88 4.16
C VAL A 100 2.35 -2.35 3.38
N ALA A 101 2.31 -2.02 2.09
CA ALA A 101 1.30 -2.50 1.18
C ALA A 101 1.80 -3.78 0.49
N SER A 102 1.37 -4.93 1.02
CA SER A 102 1.66 -6.27 0.50
C SER A 102 0.76 -7.29 1.20
N ARG A 103 0.67 -8.49 0.64
CA ARG A 103 0.11 -9.69 1.30
C ARG A 103 1.19 -10.69 1.69
N ASP A 104 2.45 -10.42 1.35
CA ASP A 104 3.52 -11.35 1.62
C ASP A 104 3.82 -11.45 3.11
N THR A 105 3.79 -12.68 3.64
CA THR A 105 4.10 -12.93 5.04
C THR A 105 5.58 -12.73 5.34
N ASP A 106 6.43 -12.71 4.34
CA ASP A 106 7.87 -12.49 4.49
C ASP A 106 8.21 -11.09 5.02
N PHE A 107 7.27 -10.13 4.98
CA PHE A 107 7.42 -8.83 5.65
C PHE A 107 7.10 -8.84 7.15
N LYS A 108 6.58 -9.95 7.71
CA LYS A 108 6.30 -10.06 9.14
C LYS A 108 7.49 -9.67 10.04
N PRO A 109 8.74 -10.11 9.79
CA PRO A 109 9.90 -9.71 10.59
C PRO A 109 10.13 -8.19 10.59
N VAL A 110 9.83 -7.50 9.48
CA VAL A 110 9.94 -6.03 9.37
C VAL A 110 8.94 -5.36 10.31
N LEU A 111 7.66 -5.76 10.25
CA LEU A 111 6.61 -5.22 11.12
C LEU A 111 6.92 -5.48 12.60
N GLU A 112 7.34 -6.69 12.94
CA GLU A 112 7.72 -7.01 14.32
C GLU A 112 8.95 -6.19 14.79
N LYS A 113 9.92 -5.96 13.91
CA LYS A 113 11.09 -5.14 14.25
C LYS A 113 10.68 -3.68 14.46
N ALA A 114 9.87 -3.11 13.58
CA ALA A 114 9.36 -1.74 13.72
C ALA A 114 8.55 -1.57 15.02
N ALA A 115 7.63 -2.50 15.30
CA ALA A 115 6.84 -2.53 16.52
C ALA A 115 7.71 -2.55 17.79
N ARG A 116 8.77 -3.37 17.82
CA ARG A 116 9.71 -3.43 18.96
C ARG A 116 10.49 -2.13 19.17
N ASN A 117 10.60 -1.28 18.15
CA ASN A 117 11.22 0.05 18.24
C ASN A 117 10.21 1.17 18.52
N GLY A 118 8.94 0.83 18.79
CA GLY A 118 7.91 1.81 19.12
C GLY A 118 7.22 2.47 17.93
N VAL A 119 7.49 2.00 16.71
CA VAL A 119 6.80 2.44 15.48
C VAL A 119 5.48 1.68 15.35
N ARG A 120 4.37 2.38 15.15
CA ARG A 120 3.06 1.77 14.86
C ARG A 120 3.13 1.15 13.45
N THR A 121 2.61 -0.05 13.29
CA THR A 121 2.74 -0.80 12.03
C THR A 121 1.40 -1.07 11.40
N VAL A 122 1.31 -0.88 10.09
CA VAL A 122 0.10 -1.06 9.31
C VAL A 122 0.36 -1.96 8.11
N ALA A 123 -0.49 -2.96 7.92
CA ALA A 123 -0.51 -3.77 6.70
C ALA A 123 -1.65 -3.32 5.79
N ILE A 124 -1.37 -2.99 4.53
CA ILE A 124 -2.38 -2.64 3.53
C ILE A 124 -2.41 -3.77 2.50
N ALA A 125 -3.51 -4.51 2.45
CA ALA A 125 -3.60 -5.65 1.55
C ALA A 125 -4.47 -5.32 0.32
N PRO A 126 -4.00 -5.59 -0.90
CA PRO A 126 -4.79 -5.50 -2.12
C PRO A 126 -5.84 -6.61 -2.20
N GLY A 127 -7.10 -6.25 -2.49
CA GLY A 127 -8.21 -7.18 -2.73
C GLY A 127 -8.66 -8.03 -1.52
N GLU A 128 -9.84 -8.66 -1.65
CA GLU A 128 -10.42 -9.49 -0.57
C GLU A 128 -10.10 -11.00 -0.68
N HIS A 129 -9.73 -11.49 -1.86
CA HIS A 129 -9.69 -12.92 -2.19
C HIS A 129 -8.34 -13.59 -1.84
N GLY A 130 -8.37 -14.64 -1.00
CA GLY A 130 -7.20 -15.51 -0.73
C GLY A 130 -6.40 -15.22 0.55
N ARG A 131 -7.05 -14.72 1.61
CA ARG A 131 -6.46 -14.27 2.88
C ARG A 131 -5.40 -15.22 3.46
N SER A 132 -4.13 -14.83 3.38
CA SER A 132 -3.12 -15.23 4.36
C SER A 132 -3.12 -14.21 5.50
N ASP A 133 -3.68 -14.60 6.65
CA ASP A 133 -3.87 -13.72 7.82
C ASP A 133 -2.56 -13.34 8.55
N ALA A 134 -1.43 -13.96 8.20
CA ALA A 134 -0.21 -13.88 8.99
C ALA A 134 0.43 -12.47 9.03
N LEU A 135 0.47 -11.75 7.90
CA LEU A 135 1.00 -10.38 7.87
C LEU A 135 0.07 -9.41 8.62
N ARG A 136 -1.25 -9.54 8.41
CA ARG A 136 -2.26 -8.74 9.12
C ARG A 136 -2.17 -8.93 10.63
N ASN A 137 -2.00 -10.17 11.09
CA ASN A 137 -1.83 -10.50 12.50
C ASN A 137 -0.52 -9.99 13.11
N ALA A 138 0.48 -9.69 12.29
CA ALA A 138 1.76 -9.12 12.73
C ALA A 138 1.74 -7.58 12.80
N ALA A 139 0.79 -6.94 12.11
CA ALA A 139 0.60 -5.49 12.14
C ALA A 139 -0.22 -5.07 13.38
N HIS A 140 -0.08 -3.82 13.80
CA HIS A 140 -0.99 -3.25 14.79
C HIS A 140 -2.39 -3.05 14.19
N GLU A 141 -2.43 -2.63 12.92
CA GLU A 141 -3.65 -2.44 12.14
C GLU A 141 -3.50 -2.99 10.73
N ALA A 142 -4.63 -3.35 10.13
CA ALA A 142 -4.66 -3.83 8.76
C ALA A 142 -5.85 -3.26 7.99
N PHE A 143 -5.60 -2.84 6.75
CA PHE A 143 -6.62 -2.34 5.83
C PHE A 143 -6.69 -3.23 4.59
N VAL A 144 -7.86 -3.23 3.95
CA VAL A 144 -8.04 -3.81 2.62
C VAL A 144 -8.27 -2.64 1.67
N VAL A 145 -7.64 -2.68 0.50
CA VAL A 145 -8.02 -1.83 -0.63
C VAL A 145 -8.84 -2.69 -1.58
N GLU A 146 -10.08 -2.29 -1.85
CA GLU A 146 -10.99 -3.02 -2.73
C GLU A 146 -10.58 -2.83 -4.21
N GLU A 147 -10.96 -3.80 -5.04
CA GLU A 147 -10.85 -3.71 -6.49
C GLU A 147 -11.60 -2.45 -6.97
N SER A 148 -10.95 -1.62 -7.78
CA SER A 148 -11.58 -0.42 -8.31
C SER A 148 -12.73 -0.82 -9.25
N GLY A 149 -13.96 -0.80 -8.73
CA GLY A 149 -15.13 -1.20 -9.48
C GLY A 149 -15.26 -0.35 -10.74
N THR A 150 -15.13 -0.95 -11.91
CA THR A 150 -15.59 -0.31 -13.15
C THR A 150 -17.08 -0.03 -12.98
N GLU A 151 -17.47 1.22 -12.72
CA GLU A 151 -18.84 1.68 -12.86
C GLU A 151 -19.26 1.41 -14.31
N THR A 152 -19.90 0.26 -14.53
CA THR A 152 -20.47 -0.08 -15.82
C THR A 152 -21.65 0.87 -16.00
N GLY A 153 -21.46 1.92 -16.80
CA GLY A 153 -22.52 2.84 -17.20
C GLY A 153 -23.70 2.05 -17.76
N SER A 154 -24.79 2.02 -16.99
CA SER A 154 -26.09 1.57 -17.45
C SER A 154 -26.60 2.55 -18.50
N ALA A 155 -26.32 2.26 -19.77
CA ALA A 155 -27.08 2.82 -20.87
C ALA A 155 -28.46 2.16 -20.85
N ALA A 156 -29.42 2.84 -20.25
CA ALA A 156 -30.83 2.55 -20.41
C ALA A 156 -31.25 2.87 -21.85
N GLU A 157 -31.12 1.89 -22.76
CA GLU A 157 -31.86 1.91 -24.02
C GLU A 157 -33.32 1.52 -23.72
N THR A 158 -34.14 2.56 -23.54
CA THR A 158 -35.59 2.47 -23.68
C THR A 158 -35.89 2.55 -25.17
N GLU A 159 -36.03 1.41 -25.85
CA GLU A 159 -36.74 1.37 -27.13
C GLU A 159 -38.14 0.80 -26.93
N ASN A 160 -39.07 1.74 -27.06
CA ASN A 160 -40.51 1.61 -27.01
C ASN A 160 -40.99 0.71 -28.15
N GLY A 161 -41.98 -0.14 -27.86
CA GLY A 161 -42.60 -1.00 -28.85
C GLY A 161 -43.34 -0.23 -29.95
N THR A 162 -43.58 -0.92 -31.07
CA THR A 162 -44.77 -0.71 -31.88
C THR A 162 -45.14 -2.04 -32.53
N GLU A 163 -46.24 -2.62 -32.03
CA GLU A 163 -47.07 -3.58 -32.74
C GLU A 163 -47.65 -2.94 -34.00
N THR A 164 -47.67 -3.65 -35.13
CA THR A 164 -48.84 -3.69 -36.03
C THR A 164 -48.69 -4.81 -37.06
N GLU A 165 -49.70 -5.69 -37.04
CA GLU A 165 -50.28 -6.53 -38.10
C GLU A 165 -49.51 -7.72 -38.70
#